data_AF-A0A7V4KN73-F1
#
_entry.id   AF-A0A7V4KN73-F1
#
_cell.length_a   1.000
_cell.length_b   1.000
_cell.length_c   1.000
_cell.angle_alpha   90.00
_cell.angle_beta   90.00
_cell.angle_gamma   90.00
#
_symmetry.space_group_name_H-M   'P 1'
#
loop_
_entity.id
_entity.type
_entity.pdbx_description
1 polymer ?
#
loop_
_entity_poly.entity_id
_entity_poly.type
_entity_poly.pdbx_seq_one_letter_code
_entity_poly.pdbx_strand_id
1 'polypeptide(L)'
;MLTLRRGLLVSGALAGVAAMALFAQVARSTVAEPAEAEPVLAESEMGGLAPENPHIELTPARDPSDEDWTRADRLVATAREATRKYADVKVAERDGYRPFAATVPGQKVIHYTNVLRSFRARSSFDPAAPPSLLYARAADGTLTLHGVMYTAAPDATLEELDARVPLGVAQWHRHVNICLPPAGSPPSVYAGREPRFGPRGSIATDSECEAAGGRFFPQLFGWMVHVNVFAGTDRESVWANEHAHQDAEGMVPHQH
;
A
#
# COMPACT_ATOMS: atom_id res chain seq x y z
N MET A 1 2.44 9.90 -65.91
CA MET A 1 3.30 9.69 -67.10
C MET A 1 4.64 10.39 -66.85
N LEU A 2 5.74 9.71 -67.20
CA LEU A 2 7.17 10.13 -67.17
C LEU A 2 7.80 10.31 -65.77
N THR A 3 8.97 9.79 -65.40
CA THR A 3 9.88 8.73 -65.90
C THR A 3 10.94 8.48 -64.80
N LEU A 4 11.45 7.25 -64.72
CA LEU A 4 12.56 6.75 -63.89
C LEU A 4 13.84 7.63 -63.85
N ARG A 5 14.59 7.56 -62.75
CA ARG A 5 16.01 7.11 -62.77
C ARG A 5 16.58 6.73 -61.40
N ARG A 6 17.06 5.48 -61.31
CA ARG A 6 18.03 4.97 -60.32
C ARG A 6 19.43 5.52 -60.63
N GLY A 7 20.24 5.73 -59.61
CA GLY A 7 21.69 5.93 -59.71
C GLY A 7 22.42 5.16 -58.60
N LEU A 8 23.42 4.37 -59.00
CA LEU A 8 24.25 3.46 -58.20
C LEU A 8 25.43 4.18 -57.51
N LEU A 9 25.84 3.61 -56.36
CA LEU A 9 27.19 3.33 -55.80
C LEU A 9 28.44 3.98 -56.43
N VAL A 10 29.44 4.33 -55.59
CA VAL A 10 30.81 3.72 -55.57
C VAL A 10 31.74 4.38 -54.52
N SER A 11 32.28 3.52 -53.65
CA SER A 11 33.63 3.33 -53.07
C SER A 11 34.53 4.42 -52.46
N GLY A 12 35.20 4.00 -51.36
CA GLY A 12 36.58 4.34 -50.96
C GLY A 12 36.70 4.54 -49.43
N ALA A 13 36.86 3.52 -48.57
CA ALA A 13 38.02 2.63 -48.31
C ALA A 13 39.30 3.34 -47.81
N LEU A 14 39.71 3.04 -46.56
CA LEU A 14 41.07 2.88 -46.00
C LEU A 14 40.90 2.60 -44.48
N ALA A 15 40.83 1.34 -44.03
CA ALA A 15 41.95 0.42 -43.69
C ALA A 15 42.89 1.03 -42.62
N GLY A 16 42.81 0.59 -41.36
CA GLY A 16 43.73 -0.41 -40.76
C GLY A 16 44.76 0.35 -39.89
N VAL A 17 45.17 -0.08 -38.69
CA VAL A 17 45.79 -1.37 -38.36
C VAL A 17 45.78 -1.53 -36.83
N ALA A 18 45.51 -2.76 -36.40
CA ALA A 18 45.58 -3.27 -35.03
C ALA A 18 47.02 -3.61 -34.60
N ALA A 19 47.29 -3.71 -33.30
CA ALA A 19 48.23 -4.71 -32.77
C ALA A 19 48.10 -4.92 -31.25
N MET A 20 47.71 -6.14 -30.88
CA MET A 20 47.95 -6.80 -29.59
C MET A 20 49.43 -7.19 -29.42
N ALA A 21 49.87 -7.37 -28.16
CA ALA A 21 50.83 -8.38 -27.64
C ALA A 21 51.40 -7.86 -26.29
N LEU A 22 51.77 -8.61 -25.25
CA LEU A 22 51.97 -10.05 -25.02
C LEU A 22 52.06 -10.30 -23.49
N PHE A 23 51.80 -11.54 -23.08
CA PHE A 23 52.02 -12.11 -21.74
C PHE A 23 53.49 -12.22 -21.33
N ALA A 24 53.76 -12.19 -20.01
CA ALA A 24 54.89 -12.89 -19.38
C ALA A 24 54.54 -13.32 -17.94
N GLN A 25 54.87 -14.56 -17.61
CA GLN A 25 54.63 -15.28 -16.35
C GLN A 25 55.97 -15.73 -15.75
N VAL A 26 55.96 -16.11 -14.45
CA VAL A 26 56.94 -16.91 -13.64
C VAL A 26 57.42 -16.11 -12.40
N ALA A 27 57.58 -16.62 -11.18
CA ALA A 27 57.03 -17.72 -10.37
C ALA A 27 57.60 -17.60 -8.92
N ARG A 28 56.97 -18.31 -7.97
CA ARG A 28 57.46 -18.80 -6.65
C ARG A 28 57.40 -17.90 -5.39
N SER A 29 56.41 -18.28 -4.56
CA SER A 29 56.53 -18.76 -3.17
C SER A 29 57.08 -17.85 -2.08
N THR A 30 56.22 -17.48 -1.12
CA THR A 30 56.52 -17.52 0.32
C THR A 30 55.23 -17.59 1.16
N VAL A 31 55.11 -18.70 1.90
CA VAL A 31 54.61 -18.90 3.27
C VAL A 31 53.38 -18.10 3.75
N ALA A 32 52.35 -18.84 4.14
CA ALA A 32 51.24 -18.36 4.99
C ALA A 32 51.65 -18.47 6.47
N GLU A 33 51.45 -17.39 7.24
CA GLU A 33 51.36 -17.35 8.70
C GLU A 33 50.35 -16.25 9.11
N PRO A 34 49.70 -16.36 10.28
CA PRO A 34 48.37 -15.81 10.52
C PRO A 34 48.42 -14.32 10.85
N ALA A 35 47.54 -13.53 10.22
CA ALA A 35 47.30 -12.15 10.65
C ALA A 35 46.44 -12.17 11.92
N GLU A 36 46.98 -11.59 12.98
CA GLU A 36 46.29 -11.32 14.22
C GLU A 36 45.08 -10.42 13.98
N ALA A 37 43.97 -10.74 14.65
CA ALA A 37 42.73 -10.01 14.52
C ALA A 37 42.83 -8.65 15.22
N GLU A 38 42.88 -7.58 14.42
CA GLU A 38 42.56 -6.21 14.85
C GLU A 38 41.09 -6.14 15.30
N PRO A 39 40.75 -5.39 16.37
CA PRO A 39 39.38 -5.28 16.84
C PRO A 39 38.61 -4.35 15.90
N VAL A 40 37.73 -4.92 15.09
CA VAL A 40 36.76 -4.14 14.32
C VAL A 40 35.70 -3.61 15.29
N LEU A 41 35.84 -2.34 15.66
CA LEU A 41 34.75 -1.56 16.23
C LEU A 41 33.84 -1.08 15.09
N ALA A 42 32.53 -1.13 15.38
CA ALA A 42 31.40 -0.56 14.65
C ALA A 42 30.72 -1.44 13.59
N GLU A 43 29.91 -2.39 14.06
CA GLU A 43 28.57 -2.60 13.50
C GLU A 43 27.54 -2.15 14.54
N SER A 44 27.29 -0.84 14.56
CA SER A 44 26.15 -0.26 15.27
C SER A 44 24.96 -0.17 14.33
N GLU A 45 24.42 -1.28 13.82
CA GLU A 45 23.13 -1.28 13.11
C GLU A 45 22.37 -2.60 13.31
N MET A 46 22.14 -2.98 14.57
CA MET A 46 21.12 -4.00 14.89
C MET A 46 19.83 -3.31 15.33
N GLY A 47 19.29 -2.49 14.42
CA GLY A 47 17.88 -2.11 14.39
C GLY A 47 17.09 -3.10 13.55
N GLY A 48 17.14 -4.39 13.91
CA GLY A 48 16.33 -5.42 13.25
C GLY A 48 14.87 -5.27 13.61
N LEU A 49 14.13 -4.44 12.87
CA LEU A 49 12.67 -4.47 12.84
C LEU A 49 12.27 -5.44 11.72
N ALA A 50 11.67 -6.58 12.08
CA ALA A 50 10.93 -7.41 11.13
C ALA A 50 9.94 -6.52 10.35
N PRO A 51 9.70 -6.78 9.06
CA PRO A 51 9.09 -5.79 8.18
C PRO A 51 7.71 -5.41 8.71
N GLU A 52 7.50 -4.10 8.82
CA GLU A 52 6.20 -3.47 8.59
C GLU A 52 5.46 -4.28 7.51
N ASN A 53 4.18 -4.62 7.73
CA ASN A 53 3.37 -5.44 6.83
C ASN A 53 3.75 -5.17 5.35
N PRO A 54 4.35 -6.15 4.62
CA PRO A 54 4.99 -5.90 3.32
C PRO A 54 3.98 -5.53 2.22
N HIS A 55 2.69 -5.57 2.56
CA HIS A 55 1.57 -5.24 1.71
C HIS A 55 1.00 -3.84 1.96
N ILE A 56 1.51 -3.09 2.93
CA ILE A 56 1.06 -1.75 3.26
C ILE A 56 2.25 -0.81 3.22
N GLU A 57 2.12 0.27 2.45
CA GLU A 57 3.05 1.39 2.51
C GLU A 57 2.31 2.63 3.00
N LEU A 58 2.90 3.31 3.99
CA LEU A 58 2.38 4.53 4.59
C LEU A 58 3.09 5.76 4.03
N THR A 59 2.37 6.88 3.92
CA THR A 59 3.02 8.19 3.74
C THR A 59 3.93 8.51 4.93
N PRO A 60 5.00 9.31 4.78
CA PRO A 60 5.85 9.70 5.90
C PRO A 60 5.05 10.35 7.03
N ALA A 61 5.38 10.01 8.28
CA ALA A 61 4.82 10.67 9.45
C ALA A 61 5.22 12.15 9.49
N ARG A 62 4.31 13.01 9.94
CA ARG A 62 4.52 14.45 10.11
C ARG A 62 3.89 14.92 11.40
N ASP A 63 4.51 15.88 12.07
CA ASP A 63 3.90 16.52 13.23
C ASP A 63 2.74 17.42 12.78
N PRO A 64 1.56 17.36 13.43
CA PRO A 64 0.44 18.20 13.07
C PRO A 64 0.65 19.65 13.49
N SER A 65 0.28 20.58 12.61
CA SER A 65 0.08 21.99 12.94
C SER A 65 -1.34 22.29 13.42
N ASP A 66 -1.55 23.47 13.99
CA ASP A 66 -2.90 23.96 14.33
C ASP A 66 -3.80 24.12 13.09
N GLU A 67 -3.21 24.44 11.94
CA GLU A 67 -3.93 24.51 10.67
C GLU A 67 -4.40 23.13 10.21
N ASP A 68 -3.56 22.11 10.34
CA ASP A 68 -3.92 20.73 10.02
C ASP A 68 -5.10 20.27 10.86
N TRP A 69 -5.06 20.53 12.18
CA TRP A 69 -6.17 20.21 13.06
C TRP A 69 -7.45 20.98 12.72
N THR A 70 -7.33 22.25 12.38
CA THR A 70 -8.49 23.06 11.96
C THR A 70 -9.14 22.50 10.70
N ARG A 71 -8.34 22.05 9.72
CA ARG A 71 -8.82 21.42 8.48
C ARG A 71 -9.44 20.05 8.76
N ALA A 72 -8.78 19.24 9.59
CA ALA A 72 -9.23 17.91 10.01
C ALA A 72 -10.58 17.97 10.74
N ASP A 73 -10.75 18.89 11.68
CA ASP A 73 -11.99 19.05 12.44
C ASP A 73 -13.17 19.43 11.53
N ARG A 74 -12.95 20.34 10.55
CA ARG A 74 -13.97 20.70 9.55
C ARG A 74 -14.35 19.51 8.67
N LEU A 75 -13.36 18.73 8.26
CA LEU A 75 -13.58 17.50 7.48
C LEU A 75 -14.43 16.50 8.25
N VAL A 76 -14.09 16.23 9.52
CA VAL A 76 -14.82 15.30 10.38
C VAL A 76 -16.25 15.77 10.60
N ALA A 77 -16.47 17.05 10.89
CA ALA A 77 -17.81 17.61 11.06
C ALA A 77 -18.66 17.45 9.79
N THR A 78 -18.08 17.74 8.62
CA THR A 78 -18.77 17.61 7.33
C THR A 78 -19.12 16.16 7.02
N ALA A 79 -18.16 15.26 7.18
CA ALA A 79 -18.34 13.83 6.95
C ALA A 79 -19.42 13.26 7.87
N ARG A 80 -19.32 13.53 9.18
CA ARG A 80 -20.27 13.05 10.20
C ARG A 80 -21.70 13.46 9.90
N GLU A 81 -21.94 14.73 9.56
CA GLU A 81 -23.28 15.20 9.24
C GLU A 81 -23.80 14.61 7.92
N ALA A 82 -22.96 14.50 6.89
CA ALA A 82 -23.38 13.96 5.60
C ALA A 82 -23.67 12.45 5.64
N THR A 83 -22.95 11.70 6.49
CA THR A 83 -23.02 10.24 6.54
C THR A 83 -23.88 9.67 7.66
N ARG A 84 -24.33 10.47 8.64
CA ARG A 84 -25.18 9.98 9.75
C ARG A 84 -26.39 9.15 9.30
N LYS A 85 -26.99 9.50 8.15
CA LYS A 85 -28.14 8.79 7.58
C LYS A 85 -27.83 7.33 7.21
N TYR A 86 -26.55 7.01 7.00
CA TYR A 86 -26.08 5.67 6.67
C TYR A 86 -25.88 4.79 7.91
N ALA A 87 -26.24 5.26 9.12
CA ALA A 87 -26.42 4.36 10.25
C ALA A 87 -27.40 3.22 9.90
N ASP A 88 -28.41 3.51 9.06
CA ASP A 88 -29.18 2.48 8.36
C ASP A 88 -28.45 2.06 7.06
N VAL A 89 -27.94 0.83 7.04
CA VAL A 89 -27.27 0.22 5.89
C VAL A 89 -28.16 0.21 4.65
N LYS A 90 -29.50 0.12 4.78
CA LYS A 90 -30.41 0.14 3.63
C LYS A 90 -30.47 1.50 2.95
N VAL A 91 -30.23 2.58 3.68
CA VAL A 91 -30.03 3.92 3.09
C VAL A 91 -28.74 3.95 2.29
N ALA A 92 -27.65 3.38 2.81
CA ALA A 92 -26.37 3.31 2.11
C ALA A 92 -26.49 2.48 0.81
N GLU A 93 -27.14 1.33 0.88
CA GLU A 93 -27.40 0.49 -0.28
C GLU A 93 -28.25 1.21 -1.34
N ARG A 94 -29.30 1.92 -0.93
CA ARG A 94 -30.12 2.71 -1.86
C ARG A 94 -29.31 3.83 -2.54
N ASP A 95 -28.37 4.44 -1.82
CA ASP A 95 -27.50 5.50 -2.33
C ASP A 95 -26.27 4.95 -3.09
N GLY A 96 -26.24 3.64 -3.37
CA GLY A 96 -25.29 2.99 -4.28
C GLY A 96 -24.02 2.45 -3.62
N TYR A 97 -23.96 2.42 -2.28
CA TYR A 97 -22.87 1.72 -1.58
C TYR A 97 -23.12 0.21 -1.58
N ARG A 98 -22.06 -0.58 -1.77
CA ARG A 98 -22.13 -2.05 -1.74
C ARG A 98 -21.00 -2.61 -0.89
N PRO A 99 -21.20 -3.74 -0.19
CA PRO A 99 -20.13 -4.39 0.54
C PRO A 99 -18.98 -4.73 -0.42
N PHE A 100 -17.78 -4.28 -0.10
CA PHE A 100 -16.57 -4.59 -0.83
C PHE A 100 -15.80 -5.69 -0.10
N ALA A 101 -15.41 -6.74 -0.81
CA ALA A 101 -14.64 -7.87 -0.27
C ALA A 101 -15.22 -8.52 1.02
N ALA A 102 -16.52 -8.38 1.31
CA ALA A 102 -17.15 -8.82 2.56
C ALA A 102 -17.15 -10.34 2.81
N THR A 103 -16.65 -11.13 1.86
CA THR A 103 -16.45 -12.57 2.00
C THR A 103 -15.09 -12.94 2.59
N VAL A 104 -14.22 -11.96 2.88
CA VAL A 104 -12.96 -12.21 3.59
C VAL A 104 -13.26 -12.43 5.07
N PRO A 105 -13.06 -13.65 5.62
CA PRO A 105 -13.31 -13.95 7.03
C PRO A 105 -12.40 -13.13 7.94
N GLY A 106 -12.94 -12.70 9.08
CA GLY A 106 -12.18 -12.01 10.13
C GLY A 106 -12.12 -10.48 10.01
N GLN A 107 -12.77 -9.87 9.00
CA GLN A 107 -12.87 -8.42 8.92
C GLN A 107 -13.80 -7.88 10.02
N LYS A 108 -13.21 -7.20 11.02
CA LYS A 108 -13.95 -6.47 12.06
C LYS A 108 -14.66 -5.23 11.52
N VAL A 109 -14.09 -4.64 10.46
CA VAL A 109 -14.64 -3.48 9.75
C VAL A 109 -14.93 -3.88 8.31
N ILE A 110 -16.17 -3.68 7.88
CA ILE A 110 -16.64 -3.97 6.53
C ILE A 110 -16.77 -2.67 5.76
N HIS A 111 -16.04 -2.59 4.64
CA HIS A 111 -16.14 -1.47 3.72
C HIS A 111 -17.38 -1.60 2.84
N TYR A 112 -18.20 -0.56 2.82
CA TYR A 112 -19.27 -0.37 1.85
C TYR A 112 -18.85 0.72 0.89
N THR A 113 -18.58 0.36 -0.37
CA THR A 113 -17.96 1.25 -1.35
C THR A 113 -18.96 1.64 -2.43
N ASN A 114 -18.94 2.91 -2.84
CA ASN A 114 -19.66 3.42 -3.98
C ASN A 114 -18.68 3.65 -5.14
N VAL A 115 -18.71 2.78 -6.15
CA VAL A 115 -17.75 2.75 -7.26
C VAL A 115 -17.69 4.08 -8.03
N LEU A 116 -18.83 4.75 -8.22
CA LEU A 116 -18.85 6.04 -8.92
C LEU A 116 -18.14 7.13 -8.10
N ARG A 117 -18.30 7.12 -6.77
CA ARG A 117 -17.59 8.04 -5.87
C ARG A 117 -16.10 7.71 -5.83
N SER A 118 -15.72 6.43 -5.77
CA SER A 118 -14.30 6.01 -5.86
C SER A 118 -13.64 6.46 -7.16
N PHE A 119 -14.35 6.40 -8.28
CA PHE A 119 -13.82 6.89 -9.56
C PHE A 119 -13.62 8.42 -9.55
N ARG A 120 -14.61 9.18 -9.07
CA ARG A 120 -14.50 10.65 -8.93
C ARG A 120 -13.42 11.08 -7.96
N ALA A 121 -13.19 10.29 -6.91
CA ALA A 121 -12.16 10.55 -5.90
C ALA A 121 -10.74 10.49 -6.49
N ARG A 122 -10.54 9.96 -7.70
CA ARG A 122 -9.23 10.03 -8.37
C ARG A 122 -8.84 11.47 -8.72
N SER A 123 -9.80 12.32 -9.07
CA SER A 123 -9.55 13.69 -9.56
C SER A 123 -10.19 14.80 -8.73
N SER A 124 -10.99 14.47 -7.72
CA SER A 124 -11.71 15.44 -6.89
C SER A 124 -11.82 14.95 -5.44
N PHE A 125 -12.11 15.87 -4.53
CA PHE A 125 -12.30 15.55 -3.12
C PHE A 125 -13.53 16.29 -2.57
N ASP A 126 -14.43 15.54 -1.96
CA ASP A 126 -15.63 16.06 -1.30
C ASP A 126 -15.83 15.29 0.02
N PRO A 127 -15.63 15.94 1.18
CA PRO A 127 -15.77 15.31 2.49
C PRO A 127 -17.22 14.93 2.83
N ALA A 128 -18.23 15.46 2.13
CA ALA A 128 -19.62 15.06 2.32
C ALA A 128 -20.00 13.80 1.51
N ALA A 129 -19.07 13.30 0.70
CA ALA A 129 -19.31 12.32 -0.35
C ALA A 129 -18.27 11.18 -0.38
N PRO A 130 -17.93 10.57 0.78
CA PRO A 130 -16.83 9.62 0.85
C PRO A 130 -17.03 8.42 -0.10
N PRO A 131 -15.96 7.91 -0.74
CA PRO A 131 -16.00 6.70 -1.55
C PRO A 131 -16.48 5.46 -0.80
N SER A 132 -16.14 5.37 0.49
CA SER A 132 -16.43 4.20 1.32
C SER A 132 -16.96 4.58 2.70
N LEU A 133 -17.92 3.80 3.17
CA LEU A 133 -18.43 3.79 4.54
C LEU A 133 -17.82 2.59 5.27
N LEU A 134 -17.49 2.77 6.55
CA LEU A 134 -16.90 1.73 7.40
C LEU A 134 -17.92 1.27 8.42
N TYR A 135 -18.26 -0.01 8.41
CA TYR A 135 -19.17 -0.61 9.39
C TYR A 135 -18.41 -1.60 10.29
N ALA A 136 -18.44 -1.36 11.60
CA ALA A 136 -18.01 -2.36 12.56
C ALA A 136 -19.06 -3.50 12.60
N ARG A 137 -18.60 -4.75 12.53
CA ARG A 137 -19.44 -5.94 12.62
C ARG A 137 -19.36 -6.53 14.03
N ALA A 138 -20.49 -6.55 14.73
CA ALA A 138 -20.63 -7.25 16.00
C ALA A 138 -20.72 -8.78 15.81
N ALA A 139 -20.57 -9.53 16.90
CA ALA A 139 -20.58 -11.00 16.88
C ALA A 139 -21.92 -11.59 16.40
N ASP A 140 -23.04 -10.89 16.65
CA ASP A 140 -24.38 -11.24 16.18
C ASP A 140 -24.61 -10.86 14.70
N GLY A 141 -23.62 -10.23 14.06
CA GLY A 141 -23.68 -9.77 12.68
C GLY A 141 -24.27 -8.38 12.49
N THR A 142 -24.65 -7.69 13.56
CA THR A 142 -25.11 -6.30 13.52
C THR A 142 -23.99 -5.41 12.96
N LEU A 143 -24.37 -4.49 12.07
CA LEU A 143 -23.47 -3.51 11.46
C LEU A 143 -23.71 -2.14 12.06
N THR A 144 -22.65 -1.55 12.63
CA THR A 144 -22.67 -0.19 13.19
C THR A 144 -21.78 0.71 12.36
N LEU A 145 -22.32 1.84 11.87
CA LEU A 145 -21.52 2.81 11.13
C LEU A 145 -20.42 3.36 12.05
N HIS A 146 -19.17 3.12 11.69
CA HIS A 146 -17.99 3.46 12.48
C HIS A 146 -17.26 4.67 11.90
N GLY A 147 -17.17 4.75 10.58
CA GLY A 147 -16.36 5.76 9.92
C GLY A 147 -16.56 5.84 8.42
N VAL A 148 -15.62 6.52 7.79
CA VAL A 148 -15.53 6.69 6.34
C VAL A 148 -14.11 6.42 5.90
N MET A 149 -13.93 6.06 4.63
CA MET A 149 -12.62 6.02 4.00
C MET A 149 -12.63 6.88 2.76
N TYR A 150 -11.60 7.73 2.67
CA TYR A 150 -11.30 8.49 1.46
C TYR A 150 -10.25 7.79 0.63
N THR A 151 -10.29 8.04 -0.68
CA THR A 151 -9.32 7.49 -1.63
C THR A 151 -8.73 8.59 -2.51
N ALA A 152 -7.53 8.36 -3.04
CA ALA A 152 -6.92 9.21 -4.06
C ALA A 152 -6.37 8.37 -5.21
N ALA A 153 -5.89 9.03 -6.27
CA ALA A 153 -5.27 8.33 -7.40
C ALA A 153 -4.00 7.59 -6.94
N PRO A 154 -3.63 6.45 -7.56
CA PRO A 154 -2.42 5.71 -7.21
C PRO A 154 -1.12 6.53 -7.27
N ASP A 155 -1.09 7.51 -8.17
CA ASP A 155 0.02 8.41 -8.49
C ASP A 155 -0.10 9.79 -7.82
N ALA A 156 -1.05 9.97 -6.90
CA ALA A 156 -1.22 11.25 -6.21
C ALA A 156 0.03 11.63 -5.41
N THR A 157 0.44 12.90 -5.49
CA THR A 157 1.60 13.40 -4.74
C THR A 157 1.28 13.60 -3.27
N LEU A 158 2.32 13.75 -2.43
CA LEU A 158 2.11 14.05 -1.00
C LEU A 158 1.35 15.36 -0.79
N GLU A 159 1.56 16.37 -1.64
CA GLU A 159 0.82 17.64 -1.60
C GLU A 159 -0.66 17.43 -1.96
N GLU A 160 -0.96 16.59 -2.96
CA GLU A 160 -2.34 16.28 -3.35
C GLU A 160 -3.08 15.46 -2.29
N LEU A 161 -2.38 14.59 -1.56
CA LEU A 161 -2.93 13.87 -0.41
C LEU A 161 -3.17 14.81 0.76
N ASP A 162 -2.17 15.63 1.10
CA ASP A 162 -2.26 16.61 2.19
C ASP A 162 -3.41 17.59 1.98
N ALA A 163 -3.59 18.09 0.75
CA ALA A 163 -4.68 18.99 0.39
C ALA A 163 -6.08 18.42 0.70
N ARG A 164 -6.22 17.09 0.75
CA ARG A 164 -7.48 16.38 1.04
C ARG A 164 -7.64 16.10 2.53
N VAL A 165 -6.72 15.30 3.08
CA VAL A 165 -6.63 14.97 4.51
C VAL A 165 -5.20 15.32 4.92
N PRO A 166 -5.02 16.24 5.87
CA PRO A 166 -3.69 16.72 6.24
C PRO A 166 -2.78 15.57 6.68
N LEU A 167 -1.55 15.53 6.14
CA LEU A 167 -0.59 14.47 6.45
C LEU A 167 -0.06 14.57 7.88
N GLY A 168 -0.19 15.74 8.52
CA GLY A 168 0.10 15.92 9.95
C GLY A 168 -0.89 15.21 10.88
N VAL A 169 -2.12 14.94 10.45
CA VAL A 169 -3.14 14.30 11.31
C VAL A 169 -3.32 12.80 11.04
N ALA A 170 -3.02 12.35 9.83
CA ALA A 170 -3.18 10.95 9.44
C ALA A 170 -2.22 10.57 8.32
N GLN A 171 -1.72 9.34 8.38
CA GLN A 171 -0.99 8.75 7.26
C GLN A 171 -1.97 8.12 6.28
N TRP A 172 -1.79 8.42 5.00
CA TRP A 172 -2.42 7.65 3.94
C TRP A 172 -1.66 6.35 3.76
N HIS A 173 -2.35 5.31 3.32
CA HIS A 173 -1.74 4.03 3.02
C HIS A 173 -2.11 3.56 1.61
N ARG A 174 -1.26 2.70 1.04
CA ARG A 174 -1.55 2.00 -0.22
C ARG A 174 -1.23 0.52 -0.07
N HIS A 175 -2.00 -0.30 -0.77
CA HIS A 175 -1.77 -1.75 -0.81
C HIS A 175 -0.75 -2.06 -1.90
N VAL A 176 0.43 -2.51 -1.49
CA VAL A 176 1.57 -2.81 -2.36
C VAL A 176 1.87 -4.30 -2.37
N ASN A 177 2.65 -4.75 -3.35
CA ASN A 177 3.19 -6.11 -3.37
C ASN A 177 2.13 -7.23 -3.24
N ILE A 178 0.93 -7.02 -3.79
CA ILE A 178 -0.17 -7.96 -3.60
C ILE A 178 -0.09 -9.09 -4.62
N CYS A 179 -0.01 -10.33 -4.15
CA CYS A 179 -0.21 -11.52 -4.98
C CYS A 179 -1.66 -12.00 -4.88
N LEU A 180 -2.44 -11.92 -5.97
CA LEU A 180 -3.77 -12.53 -6.03
C LEU A 180 -3.68 -14.02 -6.38
N PRO A 181 -4.51 -14.87 -5.77
CA PRO A 181 -4.47 -16.32 -6.03
C PRO A 181 -4.95 -16.65 -7.46
N PRO A 182 -4.52 -17.81 -8.00
CA PRO A 182 -5.10 -18.34 -9.23
C PRO A 182 -6.64 -18.40 -9.15
N ALA A 183 -7.32 -18.19 -10.27
CA ALA A 183 -8.77 -18.29 -10.34
C ALA A 183 -9.25 -19.68 -9.87
N GLY A 184 -10.29 -19.71 -9.03
CA GLY A 184 -10.83 -20.95 -8.47
C GLY A 184 -10.06 -21.51 -7.27
N SER A 185 -9.03 -20.82 -6.78
CA SER A 185 -8.32 -21.22 -5.55
C SER A 185 -9.27 -21.28 -4.34
N PRO A 186 -9.09 -22.25 -3.43
CA PRO A 186 -9.94 -22.35 -2.24
C PRO A 186 -9.68 -21.19 -1.26
N PRO A 187 -10.68 -20.74 -0.48
CA PRO A 187 -10.51 -19.66 0.50
C PRO A 187 -9.35 -19.84 1.48
N SER A 188 -8.96 -21.07 1.80
CA SER A 188 -7.84 -21.35 2.71
C SER A 188 -6.53 -20.67 2.30
N VAL A 189 -6.28 -20.43 1.00
CA VAL A 189 -5.00 -19.85 0.55
C VAL A 189 -4.91 -18.33 0.65
N TYR A 190 -6.05 -17.63 0.80
CA TYR A 190 -6.11 -16.15 0.87
C TYR A 190 -6.89 -15.62 2.07
N ALA A 191 -7.61 -16.49 2.77
CA ALA A 191 -8.46 -16.16 3.92
C ALA A 191 -8.21 -17.10 5.12
N GLY A 192 -7.28 -18.05 5.01
CA GLY A 192 -6.89 -18.95 6.10
C GLY A 192 -6.12 -18.26 7.23
N ARG A 193 -5.66 -19.08 8.18
CA ARG A 193 -4.82 -18.65 9.32
C ARG A 193 -3.45 -18.14 8.84
N GLU A 194 -2.89 -18.80 7.85
CA GLU A 194 -1.59 -18.48 7.23
C GLU A 194 -1.79 -18.39 5.71
N PRO A 195 -2.45 -17.34 5.22
CA PRO A 195 -2.71 -17.21 3.79
C PRO A 195 -1.37 -16.97 3.06
N ARG A 196 -1.27 -17.52 1.86
CA ARG A 196 -0.13 -17.27 0.96
C ARG A 196 -0.37 -16.04 0.07
N PHE A 197 -1.64 -15.79 -0.26
CA PHE A 197 -2.07 -14.75 -1.20
C PHE A 197 -2.85 -13.64 -0.49
N GLY A 198 -2.92 -12.47 -1.13
CA GLY A 198 -3.70 -11.32 -0.68
C GLY A 198 -2.98 -10.45 0.36
N PRO A 199 -3.68 -9.45 0.95
CA PRO A 199 -3.06 -8.44 1.84
C PRO A 199 -2.53 -8.96 3.19
N ARG A 200 -2.85 -10.20 3.56
CA ARG A 200 -2.28 -10.91 4.72
C ARG A 200 -1.33 -12.04 4.30
N GLY A 201 -1.07 -12.13 2.99
CA GLY A 201 -0.33 -13.21 2.37
C GLY A 201 1.14 -13.21 2.79
N SER A 202 1.79 -14.36 2.66
CA SER A 202 3.24 -14.45 2.82
C SER A 202 4.02 -14.08 1.55
N ILE A 203 3.37 -14.02 0.39
CA ILE A 203 4.02 -13.74 -0.91
C ILE A 203 4.03 -12.24 -1.17
N ALA A 204 5.21 -11.63 -1.18
CA ALA A 204 5.39 -10.18 -1.34
C ALA A 204 6.30 -9.78 -2.51
N THR A 205 6.75 -10.72 -3.34
CA THR A 205 7.54 -10.40 -4.54
C THR A 205 6.86 -10.91 -5.82
N ASP A 206 7.20 -10.26 -6.94
CA ASP A 206 6.70 -10.63 -8.26
C ASP A 206 7.08 -12.07 -8.63
N SER A 207 8.36 -12.43 -8.44
CA SER A 207 8.89 -13.76 -8.76
C SER A 207 8.26 -14.88 -7.93
N GLU A 208 8.07 -14.68 -6.63
CA GLU A 208 7.38 -15.65 -5.77
C GLU A 208 5.90 -15.79 -6.16
N CYS A 209 5.25 -14.68 -6.55
CA CYS A 209 3.87 -14.69 -7.00
C CYS A 209 3.71 -15.46 -8.30
N GLU A 210 4.59 -15.22 -9.28
CA GLU A 210 4.63 -15.96 -10.54
C GLU A 210 4.89 -17.46 -10.29
N ALA A 211 5.87 -17.79 -9.45
CA ALA A 211 6.18 -19.18 -9.09
C ALA A 211 5.00 -19.89 -8.39
N ALA A 212 4.15 -19.14 -7.68
CA ALA A 212 2.92 -19.65 -7.08
C ALA A 212 1.72 -19.70 -8.04
N GLY A 213 1.90 -19.29 -9.31
CA GLY A 213 0.83 -19.20 -10.32
C GLY A 213 -0.16 -18.05 -10.07
N GLY A 214 0.20 -17.11 -9.20
CA GLY A 214 -0.61 -15.96 -8.87
C GLY A 214 -0.50 -14.83 -9.88
N ARG A 215 -1.19 -13.73 -9.58
CA ARG A 215 -1.08 -12.48 -10.35
C ARG A 215 -0.59 -11.38 -9.42
N PHE A 216 0.60 -10.86 -9.71
CA PHE A 216 1.22 -9.81 -8.91
C PHE A 216 0.67 -8.43 -9.25
N PHE A 217 0.54 -7.59 -8.23
CA PHE A 217 0.19 -6.19 -8.34
C PHE A 217 1.17 -5.38 -7.48
N PRO A 218 2.04 -4.56 -8.09
CA PRO A 218 2.93 -3.69 -7.32
C PRO A 218 2.12 -2.69 -6.47
N GLN A 219 0.95 -2.26 -6.97
CA GLN A 219 -0.03 -1.48 -6.24
C GLN A 219 -1.45 -1.87 -6.71
N LEU A 220 -2.29 -2.35 -5.80
CA LEU A 220 -3.61 -2.89 -6.15
C LEU A 220 -4.69 -1.79 -6.27
N PHE A 221 -4.59 -0.74 -5.45
CA PHE A 221 -5.57 0.35 -5.34
C PHE A 221 -4.89 1.73 -5.35
N GLY A 222 -5.69 2.80 -5.30
CA GLY A 222 -5.18 4.13 -4.97
C GLY A 222 -4.78 4.27 -3.50
N TRP A 223 -4.34 5.47 -3.11
CA TRP A 223 -4.16 5.80 -1.70
C TRP A 223 -5.49 5.76 -0.95
N MET A 224 -5.45 5.38 0.32
CA MET A 224 -6.59 5.24 1.22
C MET A 224 -6.27 5.86 2.58
N VAL A 225 -7.28 6.44 3.23
CA VAL A 225 -7.19 6.91 4.62
C VAL A 225 -8.53 6.65 5.31
N HIS A 226 -8.47 6.01 6.47
CA HIS A 226 -9.64 5.74 7.31
C HIS A 226 -9.85 6.90 8.28
N VAL A 227 -11.09 7.28 8.49
CA VAL A 227 -11.49 8.31 9.46
C VAL A 227 -12.68 7.79 10.25
N ASN A 228 -12.49 7.53 11.54
CA ASN A 228 -13.47 6.89 12.43
C ASN A 228 -14.45 7.93 12.99
N VAL A 229 -15.17 8.60 12.08
CA VAL A 229 -16.01 9.76 12.40
C VAL A 229 -17.12 9.49 13.40
N PHE A 230 -17.42 8.23 13.77
CA PHE A 230 -18.38 7.86 14.82
C PHE A 230 -17.75 7.11 16.02
N ALA A 231 -16.42 6.96 16.10
CA ALA A 231 -15.76 6.28 17.22
C ALA A 231 -15.76 7.09 18.53
N GLY A 232 -15.89 8.42 18.45
CA GLY A 232 -15.85 9.30 19.61
C GLY A 232 -15.94 10.78 19.22
N THR A 233 -15.68 11.65 20.19
CA THR A 233 -15.62 13.12 19.99
C THR A 233 -14.21 13.67 20.08
N ASP A 234 -13.27 12.93 20.65
CA ASP A 234 -11.85 13.27 20.70
C ASP A 234 -11.13 12.93 19.39
N ARG A 235 -10.03 13.65 19.12
CA ARG A 235 -9.24 13.49 17.89
C ARG A 235 -8.53 12.13 17.82
N GLU A 236 -8.09 11.61 18.96
CA GLU A 236 -7.37 10.33 19.02
C GLU A 236 -8.24 9.18 18.48
N SER A 237 -9.47 9.06 18.98
CA SER A 237 -10.41 8.02 18.53
C SER A 237 -10.79 8.16 17.06
N VAL A 238 -10.94 9.41 16.57
CA VAL A 238 -11.34 9.69 15.18
C VAL A 238 -10.23 9.39 14.18
N TRP A 239 -8.97 9.62 14.55
CA TRP A 239 -7.80 9.48 13.67
C TRP A 239 -6.94 8.25 14.01
N ALA A 240 -7.36 7.40 14.93
CA ALA A 240 -6.71 6.13 15.24
C ALA A 240 -6.56 5.27 13.99
N ASN A 241 -5.34 4.83 13.72
CA ASN A 241 -5.02 4.06 12.52
C ASN A 241 -5.40 2.58 12.74
N GLU A 242 -6.44 2.09 12.07
CA GLU A 242 -6.93 0.72 12.23
C GLU A 242 -5.85 -0.33 11.88
N HIS A 243 -4.90 0.01 11.01
CA HIS A 243 -3.80 -0.88 10.63
C HIS A 243 -2.73 -1.03 11.72
N ALA A 244 -2.60 -0.07 12.64
CA ALA A 244 -1.69 -0.20 13.78
C ALA A 244 -2.23 -1.17 14.86
N HIS A 245 -3.56 -1.37 14.90
CA HIS A 245 -4.21 -2.21 15.91
C HIS A 245 -4.37 -3.68 15.50
N GLN A 246 -4.29 -4.01 14.20
CA GLN A 246 -4.37 -5.40 13.74
C GLN A 246 -3.10 -6.20 14.08
N ASP A 247 -1.95 -5.52 14.25
CA ASP A 247 -0.69 -6.15 14.66
C ASP A 247 -0.57 -6.33 16.19
N ALA A 248 -1.36 -5.59 16.98
CA ALA A 248 -1.30 -5.61 18.44
C ALA A 248 -2.10 -6.75 19.08
N GLU A 249 -3.15 -7.27 18.42
CA GLU A 249 -4.00 -8.35 18.97
C GLU A 249 -3.43 -9.77 18.75
N GLY A 250 -2.23 -9.88 18.17
CA GLY A 250 -1.41 -11.10 18.19
C GLY A 250 -0.59 -11.28 19.47
N MET A 251 -0.49 -10.23 20.31
CA MET A 251 0.24 -10.29 21.57
C MET A 251 -0.74 -10.56 22.71
N VAL A 252 -0.87 -11.82 23.10
CA VAL A 252 -1.50 -12.20 24.37
C VAL A 252 -0.81 -11.40 25.50
N PRO A 253 -1.53 -10.67 26.35
CA PRO A 253 -0.92 -10.07 27.53
C PRO A 253 -0.49 -11.21 28.45
N HIS A 254 0.82 -11.42 28.60
CA HIS A 254 1.34 -12.17 29.74
C HIS A 254 1.04 -11.34 30.98
N GLN A 255 0.08 -11.82 31.76
CA GLN A 255 -0.18 -11.32 33.11
C GLN A 255 1.03 -11.65 33.97
N HIS A 256 1.61 -10.62 34.61
CA HIS A 256 2.44 -10.76 35.79
C HIS A 256 1.61 -10.46 37.03
#